data_AF-A0A950UTF4-F1
#
_entry.id   AF-A0A950UTF4-F1
#
_cell.length_a   1.000
_cell.length_b   1.000
_cell.length_c   1.000
_cell.angle_alpha   90.00
_cell.angle_beta   90.00
_cell.angle_gamma   90.00
#
_symmetry.space_group_name_H-M   'P 1'
#
loop_
_entity.id
_entity.type
_entity.pdbx_description
1 polymer ?
#
loop_
_entity_poly.entity_id
_entity_poly.type
_entity_poly.pdbx_seq_one_letter_code
_entity_poly.pdbx_strand_id
1 'polypeptide(L)'
;PSTYKIPACSDRPPIFNMELWPAANREDTIHRSKAVGEPPLMLGISVFAALSDAIASVADYKKLPDLDAPATPERILFALEKLRGSA
;
A
#
# COMPACT_ATOMS: atom_id res chain seq x y z
N PRO A 1 -7.43 -23.18 4.84
CA PRO A 1 -6.78 -22.96 3.51
C PRO A 1 -5.34 -22.45 3.70
N SER A 2 -4.33 -23.32 3.57
CA SER A 2 -3.04 -23.11 4.26
C SER A 2 -2.00 -22.27 3.52
N THR A 3 -2.05 -22.13 2.19
CA THR A 3 -0.91 -21.60 1.41
C THR A 3 -1.11 -20.21 0.79
N TYR A 4 -2.30 -19.83 0.32
CA TYR A 4 -2.56 -18.46 -0.17
C TYR A 4 -3.13 -17.60 0.97
N LYS A 5 -2.43 -16.51 1.32
CA LYS A 5 -2.80 -15.63 2.44
C LYS A 5 -3.48 -14.37 1.91
N ILE A 6 -4.80 -14.30 2.10
CA ILE A 6 -5.54 -13.04 1.96
C ILE A 6 -5.42 -12.22 3.25
N PRO A 7 -5.58 -10.88 3.19
CA PRO A 7 -5.64 -10.06 4.38
C PRO A 7 -6.71 -10.54 5.36
N ALA A 8 -6.32 -10.70 6.63
CA ALA A 8 -7.19 -11.07 7.74
C ALA A 8 -7.52 -9.85 8.62
N CYS A 9 -8.28 -10.06 9.70
CA CYS A 9 -8.68 -8.98 10.62
C CYS A 9 -7.50 -8.24 11.27
N SER A 10 -6.34 -8.90 11.40
CA SER A 10 -5.10 -8.33 11.95
C SER A 10 -4.38 -7.40 10.99
N ASP A 11 -4.63 -7.52 9.69
CA ASP A 11 -3.81 -6.87 8.65
C ASP A 11 -4.35 -5.49 8.28
N ARG A 12 -5.53 -5.13 8.80
CA ARG A 12 -6.10 -3.79 8.61
C ARG A 12 -5.33 -2.76 9.44
N PRO A 13 -5.20 -1.50 8.96
CA PRO A 13 -4.66 -0.42 9.77
C PRO A 13 -5.44 -0.28 11.09
N PRO A 14 -4.76 -0.10 12.24
CA PRO A 14 -5.43 0.13 13.52
C PRO A 14 -6.34 1.37 13.49
N ILE A 15 -5.87 2.42 12.83
CA ILE A 15 -6.61 3.65 12.55
C ILE A 15 -6.92 3.66 11.06
N PHE A 16 -8.21 3.64 10.71
CA PHE A 16 -8.68 3.66 9.33
C PHE A 16 -9.69 4.80 9.17
N ASN A 17 -9.27 5.91 8.57
CA ASN A 17 -10.10 7.09 8.35
C ASN A 17 -10.63 7.08 6.91
N MET A 18 -11.92 7.37 6.75
CA MET A 18 -12.59 7.45 5.46
C MET A 18 -13.59 8.60 5.49
N GLU A 19 -13.54 9.44 4.46
CA GLU A 19 -14.52 10.50 4.23
C GLU A 19 -14.97 10.48 2.78
N LEU A 20 -16.26 10.72 2.53
CA LEU A 20 -16.79 10.90 1.20
C LEU A 20 -16.82 12.39 0.86
N TRP A 21 -16.41 12.72 -0.35
CA TRP A 21 -16.49 14.09 -0.85
C TRP A 21 -17.97 14.52 -0.93
N PRO A 22 -18.37 15.67 -0.34
CA PRO A 22 -19.77 16.02 -0.15
C PRO A 22 -20.47 16.57 -1.42
N ALA A 23 -19.73 16.85 -2.49
CA ALA A 23 -20.34 17.39 -3.70
C ALA A 23 -21.06 16.30 -4.50
N ALA A 24 -22.20 16.67 -5.11
CA ALA A 24 -22.89 15.81 -6.06
C ALA A 24 -22.01 15.47 -7.26
N ASN A 25 -22.24 14.31 -7.88
CA ASN A 25 -21.57 13.95 -9.11
C ASN A 25 -21.91 14.98 -10.21
N ARG A 26 -20.88 15.44 -10.93
CA ARG A 26 -21.04 16.38 -12.04
C ARG A 26 -21.77 15.73 -13.23
N GLU A 27 -21.51 14.44 -13.43
CA GLU A 27 -22.16 13.65 -14.48
C GLU A 27 -23.63 13.37 -14.13
N ASP A 28 -24.48 13.30 -15.16
CA ASP A 28 -25.91 13.00 -14.99
C ASP A 28 -26.16 11.48 -14.95
N THR A 29 -25.76 10.88 -13.83
CA THR A 29 -25.98 9.46 -13.54
C THR A 29 -27.24 9.27 -12.66
N ILE A 30 -27.68 8.02 -12.51
CA ILE A 30 -28.80 7.67 -11.62
C ILE A 30 -28.54 8.27 -10.23
N HIS A 31 -29.43 9.18 -9.82
CA HIS A 31 -29.34 9.93 -8.56
C HIS A 31 -27.99 10.64 -8.32
N ARG A 32 -27.24 11.01 -9.37
CA ARG A 32 -25.89 11.59 -9.25
C ARG A 32 -24.91 10.69 -8.49
N SER A 33 -25.05 9.37 -8.64
CA SER A 33 -24.14 8.36 -8.07
C SER A 33 -22.84 8.23 -8.86
N LYS A 34 -21.81 7.61 -8.26
CA LYS A 34 -20.54 7.27 -8.94
C LYS A 34 -20.12 5.85 -8.59
N ALA A 35 -19.61 5.12 -9.58
CA ALA A 35 -19.05 3.80 -9.35
C ALA A 35 -17.75 3.90 -8.55
N VAL A 36 -17.67 3.15 -7.44
CA VAL A 36 -16.53 3.15 -6.51
C VAL A 36 -15.99 1.74 -6.21
N GLY A 37 -16.33 0.75 -7.03
CA GLY A 37 -15.86 -0.63 -6.82
C GLY A 37 -14.35 -0.78 -7.04
N GLU A 38 -13.88 -0.46 -8.23
CA GLU A 38 -12.47 -0.58 -8.62
C GLU A 38 -11.58 0.60 -8.17
N PRO A 39 -12.00 1.88 -8.24
CA PRO A 39 -11.10 3.01 -8.00
C PRO A 39 -10.35 2.97 -6.65
N PRO A 40 -10.97 2.58 -5.52
CA PRO A 40 -10.28 2.52 -4.23
C PRO A 40 -9.19 1.44 -4.14
N LEU A 41 -9.18 0.42 -5.02
CA LEU A 41 -8.17 -0.64 -5.00
C LEU A 41 -6.75 -0.07 -5.12
N MET A 42 -6.59 0.93 -5.98
CA MET A 42 -5.30 1.58 -6.22
C MET A 42 -4.79 2.36 -5.00
N LEU A 43 -5.66 2.77 -4.07
CA LEU A 43 -5.25 3.47 -2.85
C LEU A 43 -4.40 2.57 -1.93
N GLY A 44 -4.49 1.24 -2.07
CA GLY A 44 -3.65 0.29 -1.35
C GLY A 44 -2.15 0.42 -1.65
N ILE A 45 -1.78 1.00 -2.80
CA ILE A 45 -0.38 1.29 -3.17
C ILE A 45 0.29 2.21 -2.14
N SER A 46 -0.48 3.02 -1.42
CA SER A 46 0.04 3.87 -0.32
C SER A 46 0.81 3.07 0.73
N VAL A 47 0.38 1.85 1.06
CA VAL A 47 1.07 0.98 2.03
C VAL A 47 2.40 0.48 1.46
N PHE A 48 2.43 0.12 0.18
CA PHE A 48 3.67 -0.26 -0.50
C PHE A 48 4.68 0.90 -0.54
N ALA A 49 4.21 2.10 -0.85
CA ALA A 49 5.03 3.31 -0.83
C ALA A 49 5.56 3.62 0.58
N ALA A 50 4.74 3.47 1.62
CA ALA A 50 5.18 3.65 3.01
C ALA A 50 6.25 2.62 3.43
N LEU A 51 6.13 1.36 2.99
CA LEU A 51 7.17 0.34 3.21
C LEU A 51 8.47 0.70 2.47
N SER A 52 8.38 1.17 1.23
CA SER A 52 9.55 1.64 0.47
C SER A 52 10.24 2.81 1.19
N ASP A 53 9.49 3.80 1.65
CA ASP A 53 10.03 4.93 2.42
C ASP A 53 10.73 4.48 3.72
N ALA A 54 10.10 3.56 4.46
CA ALA A 54 10.67 2.99 5.68
C ALA A 54 12.00 2.27 5.42
N ILE A 55 12.12 1.53 4.31
CA ILE A 55 13.37 0.86 3.93
C ILE A 55 14.44 1.89 3.51
N ALA A 56 14.05 2.94 2.78
CA ALA A 56 14.97 4.00 2.36
C ALA A 56 15.61 4.74 3.56
N SER A 57 14.86 4.88 4.66
CA SER A 57 15.34 5.52 5.89
C SER A 57 16.59 4.85 6.48
N VAL A 58 16.77 3.55 6.27
CA VAL A 58 17.93 2.78 6.78
C VAL A 58 19.24 3.18 6.09
N ALA A 59 19.16 3.79 4.91
CA ALA A 59 20.31 4.28 4.14
C ALA A 59 20.40 5.82 4.12
N ASP A 60 19.81 6.51 5.12
CA ASP A 60 19.64 7.96 5.16
C ASP A 60 19.02 8.54 3.86
N TYR A 61 18.13 7.78 3.21
CA TYR A 61 17.53 8.14 1.92
C TYR A 61 18.54 8.38 0.78
N LYS A 62 19.81 7.94 0.94
CA LYS A 62 20.86 8.09 -0.08
C LYS A 62 20.74 7.09 -1.23
N LYS A 63 19.93 6.03 -1.04
CA LYS A 63 19.72 4.95 -2.00
C LYS A 63 18.24 4.64 -2.10
N LEU A 64 17.77 4.42 -3.32
CA LEU A 64 16.42 3.92 -3.55
C LEU A 64 16.37 2.43 -3.17
N PRO A 65 15.40 1.98 -2.35
CA PRO A 65 15.20 0.57 -2.06
C PRO A 65 14.81 -0.23 -3.30
N ASP A 66 15.43 -1.39 -3.44
CA ASP A 66 15.07 -2.38 -4.44
C ASP A 66 13.98 -3.30 -3.88
N LEU A 67 12.72 -2.88 -4.02
CA LEU A 67 11.55 -3.58 -3.47
C LEU A 67 10.54 -3.86 -4.59
N ASP A 68 10.30 -5.14 -4.86
CA ASP A 68 9.30 -5.60 -5.82
C ASP A 68 7.97 -5.95 -5.16
N ALA A 69 6.85 -5.68 -5.84
CA ALA A 69 5.53 -6.13 -5.40
C ALA A 69 5.31 -7.65 -5.66
N PRO A 70 4.60 -8.38 -4.78
CA PRO A 70 4.15 -7.95 -3.45
C PRO A 70 5.32 -7.80 -2.46
N ALA A 71 5.25 -6.80 -1.57
CA ALA A 71 6.25 -6.57 -0.53
C ALA A 71 6.11 -7.59 0.61
N THR A 72 6.46 -8.85 0.34
CA THR A 72 6.44 -9.92 1.36
C THR A 72 7.52 -9.68 2.42
N PRO A 73 7.39 -10.28 3.62
CA PRO A 73 8.41 -10.16 4.67
C PRO A 73 9.83 -10.51 4.19
N GLU A 74 9.97 -11.54 3.36
CA GLU A 74 11.26 -11.99 2.82
C GLU A 74 11.88 -10.94 1.88
N ARG A 75 11.07 -10.32 1.01
CA ARG A 75 11.56 -9.27 0.10
C ARG A 75 11.95 -8.00 0.85
N ILE A 76 11.21 -7.65 1.91
CA ILE A 76 11.57 -6.54 2.79
C ILE A 76 12.92 -6.81 3.45
N LEU A 77 13.14 -8.04 3.95
CA LEU A 77 14.41 -8.43 4.55
C LEU A 77 15.57 -8.32 3.54
N PHE A 78 15.43 -8.87 2.34
CA PHE A 78 16.47 -8.81 1.31
C PHE A 78 16.78 -7.38 0.87
N ALA A 79 15.76 -6.53 0.73
CA ALA A 79 15.96 -5.11 0.42
C ALA A 79 16.78 -4.40 1.51
N LEU A 80 16.52 -4.71 2.79
CA LEU A 80 17.28 -4.17 3.92
C LEU A 80 18.74 -4.66 3.95
N GLU A 81 18.98 -5.95 3.74
CA GLU A 81 20.32 -6.54 3.72
C GLU A 81 21.17 -5.98 2.58
N LYS A 82 20.59 -5.84 1.39
CA LYS A 82 21.23 -5.23 0.22
C LYS A 82 21.60 -3.77 0.47
N LEU A 83 20.74 -3.00 1.13
CA LEU A 83 21.03 -1.61 1.48
C LEU A 83 22.14 -1.47 2.53
N ARG A 84 22.18 -2.38 3.51
CA ARG A 84 23.21 -2.43 4.56
C ARG A 84 24.57 -2.95 4.06
N GLY A 85 24.62 -3.54 2.87
CA GLY A 85 25.84 -4.14 2.32
C GLY A 85 26.20 -5.47 2.97
N SER A 86 25.21 -6.19 3.49
CA SER A 86 25.38 -7.51 4.13
C SER A 86 25.10 -8.68 3.18
N ALA A 87 24.82 -8.40 1.90
CA ALA A 87 24.54 -9.34 0.82
C ALA A 87 25.42 -9.04 -0.40
#